data_AF-A0AAE3F0E6-F1
#
_entry.id   AF-A0AAE3F0E6-F1
#
_cell.length_a   1.000
_cell.length_b   1.000
_cell.length_c   1.000
_cell.angle_alpha   90.00
_cell.angle_beta   90.00
_cell.angle_gamma   90.00
#
_symmetry.space_group_name_H-M   'P 1'
#
loop_
_entity.id
_entity.type
_entity.pdbx_description
1 polymer ?
#
loop_
_entity_poly.entity_id
_entity_poly.type
_entity_poly.pdbx_seq_one_letter_code
_entity_poly.pdbx_strand_id
1 'polypeptide(L)'
;VHLSGWNSRTQLALGNSMVAQEINRELGVIKNKIYSIQQTFQRAEKEYDAIDLRDVYLGKDKTQKMLLEIFQEHNDKVDNLIGKDFAAGTAERYRTCKNHLTDFVKKKYKKNDIPVQDVDHKFITGLEYYL
;
A
#
# COMPACT_ATOMS: atom_id res chain seq x y z
N VAL A 1 5.38 -25.11 19.36
CA VAL A 1 6.70 -24.93 20.02
C VAL A 1 6.53 -25.27 21.49
N HIS A 2 7.13 -26.35 21.98
CA HIS A 2 7.15 -26.61 23.43
C HIS A 2 7.94 -25.48 24.10
N LEU A 3 7.40 -24.88 25.18
CA LEU A 3 8.04 -23.78 25.92
C LEU A 3 9.46 -24.09 26.43
N SER A 4 9.87 -25.37 26.45
CA SER A 4 11.21 -25.82 26.82
C SER A 4 12.30 -25.55 25.76
N GLY A 5 11.92 -25.18 24.53
CA GLY A 5 12.84 -24.95 23.41
C GLY A 5 13.19 -23.49 23.15
N TRP A 6 12.81 -22.56 24.03
CA TRP A 6 12.99 -21.10 23.82
C TRP A 6 13.78 -20.46 24.95
N ASN A 7 14.71 -19.58 24.61
CA ASN A 7 15.44 -18.75 25.56
C ASN A 7 14.88 -17.33 25.57
N SER A 8 14.08 -16.99 26.59
CA SER A 8 13.50 -15.65 26.72
C SER A 8 14.53 -14.55 26.97
N ARG A 9 15.75 -14.85 27.45
CA ARG A 9 16.79 -13.82 27.63
C ARG A 9 17.44 -13.46 26.30
N THR A 10 17.75 -14.46 25.49
CA THR A 10 18.44 -14.25 24.21
C THR A 10 17.49 -14.07 23.04
N GLN A 11 16.19 -14.36 23.23
CA GLN A 11 15.16 -14.36 22.19
C GLN A 11 15.52 -15.30 21.02
N LEU A 12 16.05 -16.48 21.35
CA LEU A 12 16.48 -17.50 20.40
C LEU A 12 15.96 -18.89 20.81
N ALA A 13 15.79 -19.77 19.84
CA ALA A 13 15.56 -21.19 20.09
C ALA A 13 16.79 -21.84 20.75
N LEU A 14 16.55 -22.68 21.76
CA LEU A 14 17.56 -23.40 22.52
C LEU A 14 18.06 -24.64 21.76
N GLY A 15 19.34 -24.96 21.95
CA GLY A 15 19.97 -26.16 21.42
C GLY A 15 20.53 -26.01 20.00
N ASN A 16 21.11 -27.10 19.50
CA ASN A 16 21.83 -27.15 18.21
C ASN A 16 21.11 -28.02 17.17
N SER A 17 19.82 -28.28 17.35
CA SER A 17 19.05 -29.02 16.33
C SER A 17 18.94 -28.19 15.05
N MET A 18 18.82 -28.86 13.89
CA MET A 18 18.59 -28.17 12.61
C MET A 18 17.38 -27.24 12.68
N VAL A 19 16.33 -27.64 13.39
CA VAL A 19 15.12 -26.82 13.57
C VAL A 19 15.42 -25.56 14.39
N ALA A 20 16.19 -25.66 15.47
CA ALA A 20 16.58 -24.50 16.28
C ALA A 20 17.48 -23.53 15.49
N GLN A 21 18.41 -24.07 14.70
CA GLN A 21 19.27 -23.26 13.82
C GLN A 21 18.46 -22.53 12.76
N GLU A 22 17.50 -23.20 12.13
CA GLU A 22 16.64 -22.61 11.10
C GLU A 22 15.75 -21.50 11.68
N ILE A 23 15.15 -21.72 12.84
CA ILE A 23 14.38 -20.67 13.55
C ILE A 23 15.27 -19.45 13.82
N ASN A 24 16.46 -19.67 14.38
CA ASN A 24 17.40 -18.59 14.70
C ASN A 24 17.88 -17.85 13.44
N ARG A 25 18.07 -18.57 12.33
CA ARG A 25 18.40 -17.99 11.02
C ARG A 25 17.30 -17.05 10.53
N GLU A 26 16.05 -17.52 10.54
CA GLU A 26 14.90 -16.72 10.13
C GLU A 26 14.70 -15.49 11.03
N LEU A 27 14.85 -15.65 12.36
CA LEU A 27 14.83 -14.51 13.29
C LEU A 27 15.92 -13.47 12.97
N GLY A 28 17.11 -13.92 12.59
CA GLY A 28 18.19 -13.05 12.12
C GLY A 28 17.83 -12.30 10.84
N VAL A 29 17.21 -12.98 9.85
CA VAL A 29 16.73 -12.35 8.62
C VAL A 29 15.68 -11.27 8.92
N ILE A 30 14.72 -11.57 9.77
CA ILE A 30 13.67 -10.62 10.20
C ILE A 30 14.33 -9.39 10.85
N LYS A 31 15.24 -9.61 11.80
CA LYS A 31 15.95 -8.54 12.50
C LYS A 31 16.73 -7.64 11.53
N ASN A 32 17.45 -8.24 10.57
CA ASN A 32 18.20 -7.50 9.56
C ASN A 32 17.28 -6.65 8.66
N LYS A 33 16.11 -7.18 8.26
CA LYS A 33 15.12 -6.42 7.48
C LYS A 33 14.59 -5.22 8.27
N ILE A 34 14.26 -5.39 9.54
CA ILE A 34 13.79 -4.30 10.40
C ILE A 34 14.87 -3.21 10.54
N TYR A 35 16.14 -3.59 10.76
CA TYR A 35 17.25 -2.63 10.80
C TYR A 35 17.44 -1.88 9.48
N SER A 36 17.28 -2.56 8.34
CA SER A 36 17.34 -1.91 7.04
C SER A 36 16.24 -0.85 6.89
N ILE A 37 15.01 -1.14 7.30
CA ILE A 37 13.90 -0.19 7.27
C ILE A 37 14.19 1.01 8.17
N GLN A 38 14.67 0.76 9.38
CA GLN A 38 15.06 1.80 10.33
C GLN A 38 16.13 2.73 9.75
N GLN A 39 17.16 2.17 9.11
CA GLN A 39 18.20 2.96 8.44
C GLN A 39 17.63 3.81 7.30
N THR A 40 16.66 3.31 6.53
CA THR A 40 15.97 4.09 5.50
C THR A 40 15.27 5.30 6.10
N PHE A 41 14.56 5.16 7.21
CA PHE A 41 13.91 6.29 7.89
C PHE A 41 14.92 7.30 8.44
N GLN A 42 16.00 6.83 9.07
CA GLN A 42 17.07 7.70 9.57
C GLN A 42 17.74 8.51 8.44
N ARG A 43 18.05 7.88 7.31
CA ARG A 43 18.64 8.55 6.13
C ARG A 43 17.70 9.58 5.50
N ALA A 44 16.39 9.35 5.61
CA ALA A 44 15.37 10.26 5.10
C ALA A 44 14.98 11.35 6.12
N GLU A 45 15.63 11.39 7.30
CA GLU A 45 15.26 12.26 8.43
C GLU A 45 13.76 12.20 8.78
N LYS A 46 13.15 11.02 8.58
CA LYS A 46 11.74 10.78 8.84
C LYS A 46 11.58 10.30 10.28
N GLU A 47 10.68 10.92 11.04
CA GLU A 47 10.26 10.41 12.36
C GLU A 47 9.54 9.06 12.22
N TYR A 48 9.81 8.14 13.15
CA TYR A 48 9.23 6.80 13.13
C TYR A 48 9.07 6.22 14.53
N ASP A 49 8.13 5.30 14.69
CA ASP A 49 7.98 4.45 15.86
C ASP A 49 8.09 2.94 15.52
N ALA A 50 7.84 2.08 16.50
CA ALA A 50 7.88 0.63 16.30
C ALA A 50 6.73 0.10 15.42
N ILE A 51 5.59 0.80 15.39
CA ILE A 51 4.42 0.46 14.57
C ILE A 51 4.77 0.73 13.10
N ASP A 52 5.42 1.84 12.79
CA ASP A 52 5.88 2.17 11.44
C ASP A 52 6.83 1.11 10.89
N LEU A 53 7.85 0.72 11.67
CA LEU A 53 8.81 -0.31 11.26
C LEU A 53 8.12 -1.65 11.00
N ARG A 54 7.18 -2.05 11.88
CA ARG A 54 6.37 -3.25 11.72
C ARG A 54 5.52 -3.16 10.45
N ASP A 55 4.89 -2.02 10.21
CA ASP A 55 3.98 -1.86 9.09
C ASP A 55 4.72 -1.86 7.76
N VAL A 56 5.89 -1.22 7.65
CA VAL A 56 6.75 -1.39 6.46
C VAL A 56 7.18 -2.84 6.28
N TYR A 57 7.61 -3.51 7.35
CA TYR A 57 8.03 -4.92 7.29
C TYR A 57 6.90 -5.85 6.81
N LEU A 58 5.67 -5.59 7.25
CA LEU A 58 4.47 -6.32 6.85
C LEU A 58 3.85 -5.81 5.53
N GLY A 59 4.41 -4.78 4.90
CA GLY A 59 3.89 -4.15 3.68
C GLY A 59 2.60 -3.34 3.85
N LYS A 60 2.31 -2.90 5.08
CA LYS A 60 1.15 -2.09 5.48
C LYS A 60 1.41 -0.59 5.47
N ASP A 61 2.66 -0.15 5.41
CA ASP A 61 3.03 1.27 5.20
C ASP A 61 2.46 1.82 3.89
N LYS A 62 2.23 0.92 2.93
CA LYS A 62 1.41 1.18 1.76
C LYS A 62 -0.06 1.17 2.16
N THR A 63 -0.55 2.28 2.70
CA THR A 63 -1.98 2.60 2.53
C THR A 63 -2.21 2.66 1.01
N GLN A 64 -2.67 1.55 0.44
CA GLN A 64 -2.96 1.46 -0.99
C GLN A 64 -4.17 2.36 -1.23
N LYS A 65 -3.90 3.62 -1.59
CA LYS A 65 -4.96 4.52 -2.05
C LYS A 65 -5.57 3.92 -3.31
N MET A 66 -6.89 3.83 -3.32
CA MET A 66 -7.61 3.22 -4.43
C MET A 66 -7.91 4.27 -5.50
N LEU A 67 -7.84 3.89 -6.78
CA LEU A 67 -7.94 4.82 -7.90
C LEU A 67 -9.29 5.54 -7.92
N LEU A 68 -10.41 4.81 -7.80
CA LEU A 68 -11.74 5.41 -7.86
C LEU A 68 -12.09 6.17 -6.59
N GLU A 69 -11.52 5.79 -5.45
CA GLU A 69 -11.59 6.55 -4.19
C GLU A 69 -10.93 7.92 -4.35
N ILE A 70 -9.68 7.97 -4.84
CA ILE A 70 -8.96 9.23 -5.12
C ILE A 70 -9.76 10.09 -6.09
N PHE A 71 -10.34 9.48 -7.13
CA PHE A 71 -11.15 10.21 -8.10
C PHE A 71 -12.45 10.75 -7.48
N GLN A 72 -13.08 10.00 -6.57
CA GLN A 72 -14.25 10.49 -5.83
C GLN A 72 -13.89 11.69 -4.96
N GLU A 73 -12.80 11.62 -4.19
CA GLU A 73 -12.33 12.75 -3.37
C GLU A 73 -12.07 14.00 -4.22
N HIS A 74 -11.53 13.83 -5.43
CA HIS A 74 -11.36 14.94 -6.37
C HIS A 74 -12.70 15.53 -6.80
N ASN A 75 -13.66 14.69 -7.21
CA ASN A 75 -14.99 15.14 -7.62
C ASN A 75 -15.72 15.86 -6.48
N ASP A 76 -15.63 15.36 -5.24
CA ASP A 76 -16.23 16.00 -4.07
C ASP A 76 -15.64 17.40 -3.84
N LYS A 77 -14.33 17.59 -4.03
CA LYS A 77 -13.69 18.90 -3.94
C LYS A 77 -14.14 19.83 -5.07
N VAL A 78 -14.23 19.33 -6.30
CA VAL A 78 -14.72 20.10 -7.45
C VAL A 78 -16.15 20.55 -7.22
N ASP A 79 -17.01 19.66 -6.71
CA ASP A 79 -18.42 19.96 -6.44
C ASP A 79 -18.59 21.08 -5.41
N ASN A 80 -17.76 21.10 -4.37
CA ASN A 80 -17.74 22.17 -3.37
C ASN A 80 -17.27 23.53 -3.92
N LEU A 81 -16.63 23.55 -5.09
CA LEU A 81 -16.08 24.74 -5.73
C LEU A 81 -16.88 25.18 -6.97
N ILE A 82 -18.03 24.55 -7.22
CA ILE A 82 -18.95 24.97 -8.29
C ILE A 82 -19.43 26.41 -8.03
N GLY A 83 -19.32 27.25 -9.05
CA GLY A 83 -19.70 28.67 -8.97
C GLY A 83 -18.63 29.58 -8.34
N LYS A 84 -17.51 29.01 -7.89
CA LYS A 84 -16.31 29.75 -7.48
C LYS A 84 -15.19 29.56 -8.50
N ASP A 85 -14.63 28.35 -8.53
CA ASP A 85 -13.47 28.02 -9.36
C ASP A 85 -13.84 27.04 -10.49
N PHE A 86 -14.98 26.35 -10.38
CA PHE A 86 -15.45 25.41 -11.38
C PHE A 86 -16.84 25.75 -11.92
N ALA A 87 -17.00 25.62 -13.23
CA ALA A 87 -18.32 25.62 -13.86
C ALA A 87 -19.01 24.25 -13.65
N ALA A 88 -20.34 24.25 -13.56
CA ALA A 88 -21.13 23.02 -13.39
C ALA A 88 -20.87 22.00 -14.52
N GLY A 89 -20.70 22.46 -15.76
CA GLY A 89 -20.34 21.59 -16.89
C GLY A 89 -18.97 20.92 -16.72
N THR A 90 -18.01 21.59 -16.07
CA THR A 90 -16.70 21.00 -15.78
C THR A 90 -16.80 19.92 -14.71
N ALA A 91 -17.57 20.16 -13.65
CA ALA A 91 -17.83 19.16 -12.62
C ALA A 91 -18.52 17.91 -13.22
N GLU A 92 -19.49 18.11 -14.11
CA GLU A 92 -20.18 17.00 -14.79
C GLU A 92 -19.24 16.16 -15.66
N ARG A 93 -18.27 16.79 -16.34
CA ARG A 93 -17.24 16.08 -17.10
C ARG A 93 -16.37 15.20 -16.19
N TYR A 94 -16.02 15.66 -14.99
CA TYR A 94 -15.27 14.84 -14.04
C TYR A 94 -16.09 13.67 -13.48
N ARG A 95 -17.40 13.86 -13.20
CA ARG A 95 -18.29 12.76 -12.82
C ARG A 95 -18.42 11.72 -13.94
N THR A 96 -18.60 12.18 -15.17
CA THR A 96 -18.65 11.33 -16.37
C THR A 96 -17.35 10.54 -16.54
N CYS A 97 -16.19 11.18 -16.38
CA CYS A 97 -14.89 10.53 -16.45
C CYS A 97 -14.75 9.42 -15.39
N LYS A 98 -15.16 9.68 -14.14
CA LYS A 98 -15.18 8.67 -13.07
C LYS A 98 -16.05 7.48 -13.42
N ASN A 99 -17.21 7.71 -14.03
CA ASN A 99 -18.11 6.63 -14.46
C ASN A 99 -17.44 5.76 -15.53
N HIS A 100 -16.86 6.37 -16.57
CA HIS A 100 -16.12 5.62 -17.58
C HIS A 100 -14.95 4.82 -17.00
N LEU A 101 -14.20 5.42 -16.07
CA LEU A 101 -13.10 4.75 -15.39
C LEU A 101 -13.59 3.55 -14.56
N THR A 102 -14.71 3.71 -13.86
CA THR A 102 -15.36 2.64 -13.08
C THR A 102 -15.77 1.48 -13.98
N ASP A 103 -16.43 1.78 -15.11
CA ASP A 103 -16.89 0.78 -16.06
C ASP A 103 -15.73 0.05 -16.74
N PHE A 104 -14.66 0.78 -17.10
CA PHE A 104 -13.44 0.20 -17.64
C PHE A 104 -12.79 -0.78 -16.65
N VAL A 105 -12.63 -0.36 -15.38
CA VAL A 105 -12.06 -1.19 -14.32
C VAL A 105 -12.89 -2.47 -14.13
N LYS A 106 -14.22 -2.34 -14.06
CA LYS A 106 -15.12 -3.49 -13.96
C LYS A 106 -15.04 -4.40 -15.19
N LYS A 107 -15.02 -3.85 -16.41
CA LYS A 107 -15.04 -4.62 -17.66
C LYS A 107 -13.74 -5.38 -17.88
N LYS A 108 -12.60 -4.70 -17.75
CA LYS A 108 -11.26 -5.24 -18.08
C LYS A 108 -10.62 -6.00 -16.93
N TYR A 109 -10.71 -5.47 -15.70
CA TYR A 109 -10.03 -6.04 -14.53
C TYR A 109 -10.94 -6.85 -13.63
N LYS A 110 -12.27 -6.84 -13.85
CA LYS A 110 -13.27 -7.57 -13.04
C LYS A 110 -13.22 -7.23 -11.56
N LYS A 111 -12.82 -5.99 -11.26
CA LYS A 111 -12.73 -5.45 -9.89
C LYS A 111 -13.66 -4.26 -9.75
N ASN A 112 -14.01 -3.92 -8.52
CA ASN A 112 -14.76 -2.71 -8.22
C ASN A 112 -13.86 -1.47 -8.17
N ASP A 113 -12.58 -1.64 -7.84
CA ASP A 113 -11.55 -0.60 -7.81
C ASP A 113 -10.16 -1.24 -7.94
N ILE A 114 -9.11 -0.44 -8.15
CA ILE A 114 -7.71 -0.87 -8.18
C ILE A 114 -6.82 0.06 -7.36
N PRO A 115 -5.70 -0.44 -6.78
CA PRO A 115 -4.69 0.43 -6.19
C PRO A 115 -4.15 1.42 -7.22
N VAL A 116 -3.95 2.69 -6.85
CA VAL A 116 -3.42 3.72 -7.77
C VAL A 116 -2.02 3.37 -8.27
N GLN A 117 -1.24 2.66 -7.47
CA GLN A 117 0.08 2.14 -7.84
C GLN A 117 0.05 1.11 -8.98
N ASP A 118 -1.10 0.49 -9.25
CA ASP A 118 -1.28 -0.48 -10.34
C ASP A 118 -1.66 0.21 -11.68
N VAL A 119 -1.77 1.55 -11.68
CA VAL A 119 -2.00 2.35 -12.89
C VAL A 119 -0.69 2.48 -13.66
N ASP A 120 -0.44 1.53 -14.56
CA ASP A 120 0.72 1.47 -15.43
C ASP A 120 0.41 1.95 -16.86
N HIS A 121 1.42 1.92 -17.74
CA HIS A 121 1.25 2.29 -19.15
C HIS A 121 0.18 1.43 -19.86
N LYS A 122 0.05 0.15 -19.48
CA LYS A 122 -0.94 -0.78 -20.07
C LYS A 122 -2.36 -0.45 -19.61
N PHE A 123 -2.51 0.04 -18.38
CA PHE A 123 -3.77 0.59 -17.89
C PHE A 123 -4.15 1.81 -18.71
N ILE A 124 -3.25 2.80 -18.83
CA ILE A 124 -3.51 4.08 -19.50
C ILE A 124 -3.88 3.88 -20.97
N THR A 125 -3.04 3.19 -21.74
CA THR A 125 -3.34 2.88 -23.16
C THR A 125 -4.60 2.03 -23.31
N GLY A 126 -4.87 1.16 -22.35
CA GLY A 126 -6.08 0.37 -22.33
C GLY A 126 -7.35 1.18 -22.11
N LEU A 127 -7.29 2.19 -21.24
CA LEU A 127 -8.38 3.11 -20.98
C LEU A 127 -8.61 4.02 -22.18
N GLU A 128 -7.54 4.54 -22.78
CA GLU A 128 -7.60 5.35 -24.00
C GLU A 128 -8.29 4.60 -25.14
N TYR A 129 -8.01 3.31 -25.33
CA TYR A 129 -8.69 2.48 -26.34
C TYR A 129 -10.16 2.18 -26.00
N TYR A 130 -10.54 2.23 -24.72
CA TYR A 130 -11.90 1.93 -24.28
C TYR A 130 -12.87 3.11 -24.46
N LEU A 131 -12.36 4.33 -24.28
CA LEU A 131 -13.09 5.60 -24.41
C LEU A 131 -13.35 5.94 -25.88
#